data_AF-A0A2P4Z0F7-F1
#
_entry.id   AF-A0A2P4Z0F7-F1
#
_cell.length_a   1.000
_cell.length_b   1.000
_cell.length_c   1.000
_cell.angle_alpha   90.00
_cell.angle_beta   90.00
_cell.angle_gamma   90.00
#
_symmetry.space_group_name_H-M   'P 1'
#
loop_
_entity.id
_entity.type
_entity.pdbx_description
1 polymer ?
#
loop_
_entity_poly.entity_id
_entity_poly.type
_entity_poly.pdbx_seq_one_letter_code
_entity_poly.pdbx_strand_id
1 'polypeptide(L)'
;MGVNHLQPIGSDHRMLIHSIQLIHSASLLHDDILDNSEIRRGKKAPYKIFGNKRAILLGDYLFSKSCLNTSLIENINAMKCISIIAENLVNDEFSQLNELGSLIESLNNSKNKKGLVENYFEKN
;
A
#
# COMPACT_ATOMS: atom_id res chain seq x y z
N MET A 1 -13.73 22.65 -36.51
CA MET A 1 -13.61 21.46 -35.63
C MET A 1 -12.13 21.27 -35.33
N GLY A 2 -11.68 21.68 -34.15
CA GLY A 2 -10.28 21.53 -33.74
C GLY A 2 -10.05 20.09 -33.32
N VAL A 3 -9.35 19.32 -34.15
CA VAL A 3 -8.83 18.02 -33.73
C VAL A 3 -7.74 18.27 -32.68
N ASN A 4 -8.03 17.95 -31.42
CA ASN A 4 -7.03 17.86 -30.36
C ASN A 4 -6.02 16.78 -30.77
N HIS A 5 -4.94 17.19 -31.43
CA HIS A 5 -3.84 16.30 -31.74
C HIS A 5 -3.09 16.03 -30.43
N LEU A 6 -3.48 14.96 -29.74
CA LEU A 6 -2.76 14.46 -28.58
C LEU A 6 -1.32 14.20 -29.03
N GLN A 7 -0.38 14.97 -28.47
CA GLN A 7 1.03 14.76 -28.73
C GLN A 7 1.42 13.35 -28.27
N PRO A 8 2.30 12.64 -29.01
CA PRO A 8 2.79 11.34 -28.59
C PRO A 8 3.45 11.44 -27.21
N ILE A 9 3.12 10.51 -26.31
CA ILE A 9 3.72 10.44 -24.97
C ILE A 9 5.23 10.26 -25.14
N GLY A 10 6.04 11.19 -24.64
CA GLY A 10 7.51 11.14 -24.72
C GLY A 10 8.13 9.93 -23.98
N SER A 11 9.38 9.60 -24.26
CA SER A 11 10.13 8.49 -23.60
C SER A 11 10.09 8.61 -22.08
N ASP A 12 10.28 9.82 -21.57
CA ASP A 12 10.41 10.10 -20.15
C ASP A 12 9.07 9.92 -19.44
N HIS A 13 7.98 10.33 -20.08
CA HIS A 13 6.62 10.11 -19.60
C HIS A 13 6.32 8.60 -19.54
N ARG A 14 6.70 7.83 -20.57
CA ARG A 14 6.54 6.36 -20.55
C ARG A 14 7.35 5.73 -19.42
N MET A 15 8.57 6.20 -19.19
CA MET A 15 9.43 5.71 -18.12
C MET A 15 8.86 6.04 -16.74
N LEU A 16 8.32 7.24 -16.55
CA LEU A 16 7.65 7.65 -15.32
C LEU A 16 6.40 6.82 -15.05
N ILE A 17 5.55 6.62 -16.07
CA ILE A 17 4.35 5.76 -15.97
C ILE A 17 4.76 4.34 -15.55
N HIS A 18 5.83 3.81 -16.13
CA HIS A 18 6.36 2.50 -15.76
C HIS A 18 6.87 2.48 -14.31
N SER A 19 7.58 3.51 -13.85
CA SER A 19 8.00 3.64 -12.44
C SER A 19 6.81 3.64 -11.48
N ILE A 20 5.74 4.40 -11.79
CA ILE A 20 4.52 4.43 -10.99
C ILE A 20 3.88 3.03 -10.91
N GLN A 21 3.81 2.32 -12.03
CA GLN A 21 3.27 0.96 -12.06
C GLN A 21 4.12 -0.03 -11.25
N LEU A 22 5.45 0.14 -11.23
CA LEU A 22 6.34 -0.66 -10.40
C LEU A 22 6.09 -0.42 -8.91
N ILE A 23 5.95 0.83 -8.48
CA ILE A 23 5.62 1.19 -7.09
C ILE A 23 4.26 0.61 -6.69
N HIS A 24 3.24 0.77 -7.53
CA HIS A 24 1.92 0.19 -7.28
C HIS A 24 1.98 -1.34 -7.14
N SER A 25 2.79 -2.00 -7.96
CA SER A 25 2.93 -3.47 -7.88
C SER A 25 3.71 -3.89 -6.64
N ALA A 26 4.71 -3.10 -6.23
CA ALA A 26 5.49 -3.31 -5.00
C ALA A 26 4.60 -3.16 -3.75
N SER A 27 3.82 -2.09 -3.65
CA SER A 27 2.92 -1.86 -2.51
C SER A 27 1.94 -3.01 -2.36
N LEU A 28 1.28 -3.41 -3.45
CA LEU A 28 0.38 -4.56 -3.42
C LEU A 28 1.08 -5.81 -2.87
N LEU A 29 2.29 -6.15 -3.35
CA LEU A 29 3.01 -7.33 -2.84
C LEU A 29 3.28 -7.27 -1.34
N HIS A 30 3.59 -6.09 -0.81
CA HIS A 30 3.79 -5.88 0.61
C HIS A 30 2.46 -5.93 1.38
N ASP A 31 1.41 -5.26 0.90
CA ASP A 31 0.07 -5.23 1.52
C ASP A 31 -0.51 -6.63 1.68
N ASP A 32 -0.36 -7.52 0.68
CA ASP A 32 -0.86 -8.89 0.79
C ASP A 32 -0.27 -9.63 2.01
N ILE A 33 0.97 -9.30 2.37
CA ILE A 33 1.68 -9.90 3.50
C ILE A 33 1.27 -9.20 4.79
N LEU A 34 1.23 -7.87 4.80
CA LEU A 34 0.83 -7.07 5.97
C LEU A 34 -0.60 -7.43 6.41
N ASP A 35 -1.52 -7.52 5.46
CA ASP A 35 -2.93 -7.84 5.69
C ASP A 35 -3.23 -9.34 5.85
N ASN A 36 -2.24 -10.20 5.63
CA ASN A 36 -2.42 -11.65 5.50
C ASN A 36 -3.47 -12.05 4.45
N SER A 37 -3.63 -11.26 3.38
CA SER A 37 -4.62 -11.50 2.31
C SER A 37 -4.33 -12.80 1.55
N GLU A 38 -5.23 -13.78 1.56
CA GLU A 38 -4.96 -15.06 0.89
C GLU A 38 -5.19 -15.02 -0.62
N ILE A 39 -6.01 -14.07 -1.10
CA ILE A 39 -6.49 -13.98 -2.47
C ILE A 39 -6.31 -12.55 -2.98
N ARG A 40 -5.75 -12.43 -4.19
CA ARG A 40 -5.71 -11.20 -4.97
C ARG A 40 -6.28 -11.41 -6.37
N ARG A 41 -7.28 -10.60 -6.73
CA ARG A 41 -7.96 -10.63 -8.03
C ARG A 41 -8.41 -12.04 -8.44
N GLY A 42 -8.99 -12.78 -7.48
CA GLY A 42 -9.48 -14.16 -7.68
C GLY A 42 -8.39 -15.24 -7.79
N LYS A 43 -7.12 -14.90 -7.54
CA LYS A 43 -6.00 -15.85 -7.53
C LYS A 43 -5.31 -15.84 -6.18
N LYS A 44 -4.57 -16.90 -5.85
CA LYS A 44 -3.75 -16.94 -4.62
C LYS A 44 -2.79 -15.75 -4.59
N ALA A 45 -2.68 -15.11 -3.43
CA ALA A 45 -1.72 -14.04 -3.20
C ALA A 45 -0.28 -14.52 -3.49
N PRO A 46 0.61 -13.68 -4.04
CA PRO A 46 1.95 -14.10 -4.43
C PRO A 46 2.78 -14.73 -3.30
N TYR A 47 2.64 -14.26 -2.05
CA TYR A 47 3.36 -14.85 -0.92
C TYR A 47 2.90 -16.28 -0.60
N LYS A 48 1.64 -16.65 -0.89
CA LYS A 48 1.15 -18.02 -0.73
C LYS A 48 1.74 -18.98 -1.77
N ILE A 49 2.17 -18.45 -2.91
CA ILE A 49 2.77 -19.25 -4.00
C ILE A 49 4.29 -19.35 -3.81
N PHE A 50 4.95 -18.23 -3.52
CA PHE A 50 6.40 -18.13 -3.55
C PHE A 50 7.06 -18.03 -2.17
N GLY A 51 6.27 -17.84 -1.11
CA GLY A 51 6.70 -17.61 0.27
C GLY A 51 6.93 -16.14 0.59
N ASN A 52 6.76 -15.77 1.87
CA ASN A 52 6.86 -14.38 2.37
C ASN A 52 8.19 -13.72 1.97
N LYS A 53 9.32 -14.41 2.22
CA LYS A 53 10.66 -13.84 1.94
C LYS A 53 10.83 -13.43 0.48
N ARG A 54 10.37 -14.26 -0.45
CA ARG A 54 10.49 -13.95 -1.89
C ARG A 54 9.56 -12.82 -2.30
N ALA A 55 8.35 -12.78 -1.76
CA ALA A 55 7.39 -11.72 -2.06
C ALA A 55 7.87 -10.35 -1.53
N ILE A 56 8.44 -10.30 -0.32
CA ILE A 56 9.07 -9.09 0.24
C ILE A 56 10.20 -8.60 -0.67
N LEU A 57 11.18 -9.48 -0.97
CA LEU A 57 12.33 -9.13 -1.81
C LEU A 57 11.93 -8.71 -3.23
N LEU A 58 10.87 -9.31 -3.78
CA LEU A 58 10.33 -8.89 -5.07
C LEU A 58 9.72 -7.49 -4.99
N GLY A 59 9.00 -7.16 -3.92
CA GLY A 59 8.51 -5.80 -3.67
C GLY A 59 9.66 -4.79 -3.60
N ASP A 60 10.71 -5.09 -2.83
CA ASP A 60 11.91 -4.24 -2.70
C ASP A 60 12.62 -4.05 -4.04
N TYR A 61 12.73 -5.12 -4.82
CA TYR A 61 13.31 -5.07 -6.16
C TYR A 61 12.50 -4.15 -7.08
N LEU A 62 11.17 -4.29 -7.14
CA LEU A 62 10.31 -3.44 -7.98
C LEU A 62 10.39 -1.97 -7.54
N PHE A 63 10.39 -1.70 -6.23
CA PHE A 63 10.57 -0.36 -5.69
C PHE A 63 11.92 0.23 -6.09
N SER A 64 13.03 -0.50 -5.90
CA SER A 64 14.36 -0.02 -6.27
C SER A 64 14.48 0.25 -7.78
N LYS A 65 13.84 -0.58 -8.62
CA LYS A 65 13.81 -0.39 -10.07
C LYS A 65 13.04 0.88 -10.45
N SER A 66 11.97 1.21 -9.74
CA SER A 66 11.21 2.45 -9.93
C SER A 66 12.07 3.69 -9.62
N CYS A 67 12.88 3.63 -8.56
CA CYS A 67 13.79 4.70 -8.18
C CYS A 67 14.86 4.91 -9.26
N LEU A 68 15.48 3.82 -9.73
CA LEU A 68 16.46 3.86 -10.81
C LEU A 68 15.88 4.43 -12.12
N ASN A 69 14.70 3.96 -12.53
CA ASN A 69 14.05 4.46 -13.74
C ASN A 69 13.76 5.97 -13.60
N THR A 70 13.28 6.41 -12.43
CA THR A 70 12.98 7.82 -12.19
C THR A 70 14.24 8.68 -12.14
N SER A 71 15.37 8.17 -11.64
CA SER A 71 16.64 8.92 -11.65
C SER A 71 17.18 9.12 -13.07
N LEU A 72 16.96 8.16 -13.96
CA LEU A 72 17.38 8.23 -15.37
C LEU A 72 16.56 9.23 -16.21
N ILE A 73 15.41 9.69 -15.71
CA ILE A 73 14.64 10.77 -16.35
C ILE A 73 15.35 12.13 -16.16
N GLU A 74 16.30 12.24 -15.22
CA GLU A 74 17.06 13.47 -14.93
C GLU A 74 16.17 14.69 -14.64
N ASN A 75 14.94 14.45 -14.16
CA ASN A 75 13.99 15.49 -13.80
C ASN A 75 13.73 15.46 -12.30
N ILE A 76 14.20 16.49 -11.59
CA ILE A 76 14.08 16.59 -10.14
C ILE A 76 12.62 16.62 -9.66
N ASN A 77 11.68 17.17 -10.45
CA ASN A 77 10.27 17.19 -10.08
C ASN A 77 9.66 15.79 -10.17
N ALA A 78 10.06 15.00 -11.16
CA ALA A 78 9.64 13.60 -11.27
C ALA A 78 10.17 12.77 -10.09
N MET A 79 11.45 12.93 -9.72
CA MET A 79 12.03 12.29 -8.54
C MET A 79 11.29 12.70 -7.27
N LYS A 80 11.08 14.00 -7.05
CA LYS A 80 10.35 14.51 -5.89
C LYS A 80 8.93 13.96 -5.81
N CYS A 81 8.22 13.87 -6.94
CA CYS A 81 6.87 13.32 -6.99
C CYS A 81 6.85 11.85 -6.54
N ILE A 82 7.78 11.03 -7.07
CA ILE A 82 7.90 9.62 -6.69
C ILE A 82 8.29 9.46 -5.21
N SER A 83 9.21 10.28 -4.70
CA SER A 83 9.58 10.27 -3.28
C SER A 83 8.40 10.60 -2.37
N ILE A 84 7.60 11.61 -2.70
CA ILE A 84 6.39 11.98 -1.94
C ILE A 84 5.37 10.83 -1.97
N ILE A 85 5.18 10.19 -3.12
CA ILE A 85 4.28 9.03 -3.23
C ILE A 85 4.75 7.90 -2.31
N ALA A 86 6.05 7.58 -2.34
CA ALA A 86 6.62 6.53 -1.50
C ALA A 86 6.49 6.84 0.00
N GLU A 87 6.74 8.08 0.41
CA GLU A 87 6.57 8.54 1.79
C GLU A 87 5.10 8.42 2.24
N ASN A 88 4.16 8.87 1.40
CA ASN A 88 2.74 8.79 1.72
C ASN A 88 2.25 7.34 1.88
N LEU A 89 2.68 6.43 1.01
CA LEU A 89 2.33 5.00 1.13
C LEU A 89 2.73 4.42 2.49
N VAL A 90 3.92 4.76 2.98
CA VAL A 90 4.42 4.30 4.28
C VAL A 90 3.66 4.97 5.42
N ASN A 91 3.39 6.27 5.33
CA ASN A 91 2.63 7.00 6.35
C ASN A 91 1.19 6.49 6.47
N ASP A 92 0.54 6.18 5.36
CA ASP A 92 -0.82 5.65 5.33
C ASP A 92 -0.89 4.28 6.06
N GLU A 93 0.12 3.44 5.89
CA GLU A 93 0.21 2.15 6.59
C GLU A 93 0.43 2.32 8.11
N PHE A 94 1.32 3.24 8.52
CA PHE A 94 1.50 3.57 9.93
C PHE A 94 0.23 4.11 10.58
N SER A 95 -0.52 4.94 9.85
CA SER A 95 -1.79 5.51 10.33
C SER A 95 -2.81 4.42 10.65
N GLN A 96 -2.96 3.44 9.75
CA GLN A 96 -3.86 2.29 9.95
C GLN A 96 -3.49 1.46 11.17
N LEU A 97 -2.20 1.21 11.39
CA LEU A 97 -1.70 0.48 12.56
C LEU A 97 -1.99 1.23 13.88
N ASN A 98 -1.81 2.55 13.90
CA ASN A 98 -2.06 3.37 15.07
C ASN A 98 -3.55 3.45 15.44
N GLU A 99 -4.43 3.58 14.44
CA GLU A 99 -5.89 3.60 14.64
C GLU A 99 -6.37 2.27 15.27
N LEU A 100 -5.87 1.14 14.78
CA LEU A 100 -6.15 -0.17 15.36
C LEU A 100 -5.69 -0.26 16.82
N GLY A 101 -4.50 0.26 17.15
CA GLY A 101 -3.98 0.31 18.52
C GLY A 101 -4.88 1.11 19.47
N SER A 102 -5.30 2.30 19.05
CA SER A 102 -6.21 3.16 19.84
C SER A 102 -7.59 2.53 20.06
N LEU A 103 -8.11 1.83 19.06
CA LEU A 103 -9.37 1.09 19.18
C LEU A 103 -9.26 -0.05 20.21
N ILE A 104 -8.16 -0.82 20.16
CA ILE A 104 -7.90 -1.90 21.12
C ILE A 104 -7.79 -1.37 22.56
N GLU A 105 -7.10 -0.25 22.76
CA GLU A 105 -6.99 0.40 24.07
C GLU A 105 -8.36 0.87 24.59
N SER A 106 -9.17 1.50 23.73
CA SER A 106 -10.53 1.93 24.05
C SER A 106 -11.43 0.75 24.42
N LEU A 107 -11.33 -0.37 23.71
CA LEU A 107 -12.06 -1.61 24.00
C LEU A 107 -11.65 -2.21 25.35
N ASN A 108 -10.35 -2.26 25.65
CA ASN A 108 -9.83 -2.77 26.92
C ASN A 108 -10.23 -1.89 28.11
N ASN A 109 -10.24 -0.56 27.94
CA ASN A 109 -10.74 0.37 28.95
C ASN A 109 -12.25 0.26 29.16
N SER A 110 -13.02 -0.19 28.15
CA SER A 110 -14.46 -0.44 28.29
C SER A 110 -14.83 -1.76 28.98
N LYS A 111 -13.90 -2.74 29.04
CA LYS A 111 -14.11 -4.06 29.69
C LYS A 111 -14.24 -3.99 31.22
N ASN A 112 -14.14 -2.81 31.85
CA ASN A 112 -14.45 -2.61 33.27
C ASN A 112 -15.95 -2.39 33.57
N LYS A 113 -16.86 -2.80 32.66
CA LYS A 113 -18.32 -2.81 32.84
C LYS A 113 -18.92 -4.22 32.77
N LYS A 114 -18.37 -5.18 33.55
CA LYS A 114 -19.07 -6.45 33.84
C LYS A 114 -20.53 -6.24 34.28
N GLY A 115 -20.86 -5.11 34.89
CA GLY A 115 -22.22 -4.76 35.31
C GLY A 115 -23.22 -4.34 34.21
N LEU A 116 -22.83 -4.17 32.93
CA LEU A 116 -23.81 -3.86 31.87
C LEU A 116 -24.31 -5.10 31.12
N VAL A 117 -23.49 -6.14 31.00
CA VAL A 117 -23.90 -7.37 30.31
C VAL A 117 -24.78 -8.24 31.20
N GLU A 118 -24.50 -8.33 32.51
CA GLU A 118 -25.36 -9.03 33.47
C GLU A 118 -26.76 -8.40 33.58
N ASN A 119 -26.86 -7.06 33.53
CA ASN A 119 -28.17 -6.36 33.51
C ASN A 119 -29.02 -6.63 32.25
N TYR A 120 -28.40 -7.08 31.15
CA TYR A 120 -29.12 -7.43 29.92
C TYR A 120 -29.65 -8.87 29.92
N PHE A 121 -29.02 -9.76 30.70
CA PHE A 121 -29.44 -11.16 30.82
C PHE A 121 -30.30 -11.46 32.06
N GLU A 122 -30.29 -10.61 33.09
CA GLU A 122 -31.19 -10.77 34.27
C GLU A 122 -32.58 -10.13 34.09
N LYS A 123 -32.79 -9.35 33.02
CA LYS A 123 -34.07 -8.69 32.73
C LYS A 123 -34.94 -9.39 31.67
N ASN A 124 -34.54 -10.57 31.20
CA ASN A 124 -35.33 -11.45 30.34
C ASN A 124 -35.42 -12.85 30.93
#